data_AF-A0A9D7ZEV4-F1
#
_entry.id   AF-A0A9D7ZEV4-F1
#
_cell.length_a   1.000
_cell.length_b   1.000
_cell.length_c   1.000
_cell.angle_alpha   90.00
_cell.angle_beta   90.00
_cell.angle_gamma   90.00
#
_symmetry.space_group_name_H-M   'P 1'
#
loop_
_entity.id
_entity.type
_entity.pdbx_description
1 polymer ?
#
loop_
_entity_poly.entity_id
_entity_poly.type
_entity_poly.pdbx_seq_one_letter_code
_entity_poly.pdbx_strand_id
1 'polypeptide(L)'
;MSDTETEANKSDEKSEVNFNASQIKENKRLIFELEAIVTDNFAKSMLSLADVEENRALLFRNFTSSFMGNRSLALDNEEDLHRNRLLMIDALEAENDVQKDFKGALTNSTSLDQIEYRIAVNETLSKITESLSTVNAKLKEINSLIMEANENVVTNVDEMISENAAWIDGQLEQMKNAANSKNNIGIAQSNSLRIEKLRDISKAHSEKIAEFLSRVESETSEILDNGSNIAERKSRIMASREKVAANQKRAADLLK
;
A
#
# COMPACT_ATOMS: atom_id res chain seq x y z
N MET A 1 63.41 1.60 -43.39
CA MET A 1 61.94 1.48 -43.46
C MET A 1 61.35 0.64 -42.31
N SER A 2 62.14 -0.20 -41.63
CA SER A 2 61.72 -0.98 -40.45
C SER A 2 61.47 -0.14 -39.18
N ASP A 3 62.25 0.91 -38.95
CA ASP A 3 62.21 1.62 -37.65
C ASP A 3 61.04 2.61 -37.54
N THR A 4 60.61 3.20 -38.66
CA THR A 4 59.50 4.18 -38.70
C THR A 4 58.13 3.54 -38.49
N GLU A 5 57.88 2.32 -38.99
CA GLU A 5 56.63 1.58 -38.71
C GLU A 5 56.57 1.10 -37.26
N THR A 6 57.71 0.79 -36.65
CA THR A 6 57.79 0.34 -35.25
C THR A 6 57.58 1.50 -34.27
N GLU A 7 58.03 2.71 -34.61
CA GLU A 7 57.79 3.93 -33.82
C GLU A 7 56.35 4.45 -33.96
N ALA A 8 55.76 4.37 -35.16
CA ALA A 8 54.36 4.73 -35.39
C ALA A 8 53.39 3.82 -34.59
N ASN A 9 53.60 2.50 -34.63
CA ASN A 9 52.79 1.56 -33.85
C ASN A 9 52.89 1.78 -32.33
N LYS A 10 54.09 2.13 -31.82
CA LYS A 10 54.27 2.47 -30.40
C LYS A 10 53.62 3.79 -30.00
N SER A 11 53.59 4.77 -30.91
CA SER A 11 52.88 6.04 -30.74
C SER A 11 51.37 5.81 -30.65
N ASP A 12 50.81 5.02 -31.57
CA ASP A 12 49.39 4.73 -31.63
C ASP A 12 48.92 3.92 -30.41
N GLU A 13 49.65 2.88 -30.03
CA GLU A 13 49.38 2.08 -28.81
C GLU A 13 49.41 2.94 -27.54
N LYS A 14 50.38 3.86 -27.42
CA LYS A 14 50.45 4.80 -26.30
C LYS A 14 49.29 5.79 -26.29
N SER A 15 48.80 6.21 -27.45
CA SER A 15 47.63 7.09 -27.58
C SER A 15 46.35 6.39 -27.13
N GLU A 16 46.17 5.13 -27.54
CA GLU A 16 45.01 4.31 -27.19
C GLU A 16 44.96 3.99 -25.70
N VAL A 17 46.11 3.64 -25.09
CA VAL A 17 46.23 3.40 -23.65
C VAL A 17 45.85 4.64 -22.84
N ASN A 18 46.28 5.83 -23.27
CA ASN A 18 45.93 7.09 -22.61
C ASN A 18 44.44 7.43 -22.75
N PHE A 19 43.85 7.23 -23.94
CA PHE A 19 42.41 7.41 -24.16
C PHE A 19 41.58 6.49 -23.26
N ASN A 20 41.96 5.21 -23.20
CA ASN A 20 41.32 4.23 -22.35
C ASN A 20 41.40 4.61 -20.86
N ALA A 21 42.57 5.04 -20.38
CA ALA A 21 42.74 5.49 -18.99
C ALA A 21 41.83 6.68 -18.63
N SER A 22 41.66 7.63 -19.55
CA SER A 22 40.74 8.76 -19.38
C SER A 22 39.29 8.31 -19.30
N GLN A 23 38.84 7.45 -20.21
CA GLN A 23 37.47 6.93 -20.23
C GLN A 23 37.15 6.05 -19.03
N ILE A 24 38.09 5.21 -18.57
CA ILE A 24 37.93 4.43 -17.34
C ILE A 24 37.77 5.35 -16.13
N LYS A 25 38.55 6.42 -16.04
CA LYS A 25 38.43 7.40 -14.95
C LYS A 25 37.08 8.11 -14.96
N GLU A 26 36.60 8.49 -16.15
CA GLU A 26 35.29 9.11 -16.29
C GLU A 26 34.15 8.14 -15.95
N ASN A 27 34.20 6.90 -16.44
CA ASN A 27 33.25 5.86 -16.07
C ASN A 27 33.19 5.64 -14.56
N LYS A 28 34.34 5.60 -13.87
CA LYS A 28 34.38 5.48 -12.39
C LYS A 28 33.65 6.64 -11.71
N ARG A 29 33.85 7.87 -12.17
CA ARG A 29 33.14 9.05 -11.65
C ARG A 29 31.62 8.92 -11.88
N LEU A 30 31.21 8.56 -13.09
CA LEU A 30 29.80 8.44 -13.45
C LEU A 30 29.10 7.26 -12.74
N ILE A 31 29.82 6.16 -12.47
CA ILE A 31 29.35 5.04 -11.65
C ILE A 31 29.08 5.51 -10.22
N PHE A 32 30.01 6.23 -9.61
CA PHE A 32 29.83 6.76 -8.25
C PHE A 32 28.60 7.69 -8.16
N GLU A 33 28.40 8.56 -9.16
CA GLU A 33 27.19 9.39 -9.24
C GLU A 33 25.92 8.56 -9.41
N LEU A 34 25.97 7.51 -10.23
CA LEU A 34 24.83 6.60 -10.42
C LEU A 34 24.50 5.84 -9.13
N GLU A 35 25.50 5.34 -8.41
CA GLU A 35 25.35 4.67 -7.12
C GLU A 35 24.67 5.58 -6.10
N ALA A 36 25.03 6.87 -6.07
CA ALA A 36 24.38 7.85 -5.21
C ALA A 36 22.88 8.00 -5.54
N ILE A 37 22.52 8.08 -6.82
CA ILE A 37 21.11 8.15 -7.26
C ILE A 37 20.35 6.87 -6.88
N VAL A 38 20.94 5.70 -7.14
CA VAL A 38 20.31 4.40 -6.83
C VAL A 38 20.09 4.24 -5.33
N THR A 39 21.06 4.62 -4.51
CA THR A 39 20.97 4.57 -3.04
C THR A 39 19.92 5.53 -2.50
N ASP A 40 19.88 6.76 -3.01
CA ASP A 40 18.86 7.76 -2.67
C ASP A 40 17.46 7.28 -3.05
N ASN A 41 17.29 6.69 -4.23
CA ASN A 41 16.02 6.09 -4.65
C ASN A 41 15.58 4.98 -3.70
N PHE A 42 16.48 4.08 -3.32
CA PHE A 42 16.17 3.01 -2.37
C PHE A 42 15.71 3.59 -1.03
N ALA A 43 16.44 4.57 -0.47
CA ALA A 43 16.07 5.21 0.78
C ALA A 43 14.68 5.89 0.70
N LYS A 44 14.40 6.60 -0.39
CA LYS A 44 13.10 7.24 -0.62
C LYS A 44 11.98 6.22 -0.79
N SER A 45 12.19 5.12 -1.52
CA SER A 45 11.20 4.05 -1.64
C SER A 45 10.89 3.40 -0.29
N MET A 46 11.90 3.21 0.57
CA MET A 46 11.68 2.70 1.92
C MET A 46 10.89 3.67 2.80
N LEU A 47 11.12 4.97 2.68
CA LEU A 47 10.32 5.98 3.35
C LEU A 47 8.87 5.98 2.84
N SER A 48 8.67 5.96 1.52
CA SER A 48 7.34 5.85 0.91
C SER A 48 6.58 4.61 1.38
N LEU A 49 7.26 3.47 1.55
CA LEU A 49 6.65 2.25 2.08
C LEU A 49 6.20 2.45 3.54
N ALA A 50 7.02 3.11 4.36
CA ALA A 50 6.66 3.41 5.75
C ALA A 50 5.41 4.29 5.84
N ASP A 51 5.32 5.34 5.01
CA ASP A 51 4.17 6.24 4.98
C ASP A 51 2.88 5.51 4.55
N VAL A 52 2.98 4.60 3.58
CA VAL A 52 1.86 3.76 3.15
C VAL A 52 1.40 2.82 4.28
N GLU A 53 2.32 2.22 5.02
CA GLU A 53 1.96 1.35 6.16
C GLU A 53 1.37 2.14 7.33
N GLU A 54 1.81 3.38 7.57
CA GLU A 54 1.15 4.28 8.50
C GLU A 54 -0.30 4.57 8.08
N ASN A 55 -0.52 4.89 6.80
CA ASN A 55 -1.86 5.09 6.25
C ASN A 55 -2.74 3.84 6.41
N ARG A 56 -2.18 2.64 6.20
CA ARG A 56 -2.89 1.38 6.44
C ARG A 56 -3.27 1.20 7.91
N ALA A 57 -2.39 1.53 8.84
CA ALA A 57 -2.70 1.49 10.28
C ALA A 57 -3.82 2.48 10.65
N LEU A 58 -3.78 3.71 10.12
CA LEU A 58 -4.81 4.72 10.32
C LEU A 58 -6.16 4.30 9.73
N LEU A 59 -6.17 3.72 8.52
CA LEU A 59 -7.37 3.15 7.91
C LEU A 59 -7.96 2.03 8.76
N PHE A 60 -7.13 1.13 9.30
CA PHE A 60 -7.58 0.05 10.16
C PHE A 60 -8.16 0.56 11.49
N ARG A 61 -7.55 1.60 12.08
CA ARG A 61 -8.09 2.30 13.25
C ARG A 61 -9.46 2.91 12.95
N ASN A 62 -9.60 3.59 11.82
CA ASN A 62 -10.84 4.22 11.38
C ASN A 62 -11.94 3.16 11.14
N PHE A 63 -11.60 2.07 10.45
CA PHE A 63 -12.50 0.93 10.24
C PHE A 63 -12.98 0.34 11.55
N THR A 64 -12.07 0.01 12.47
CA THR A 64 -12.40 -0.57 13.77
C THR A 64 -13.31 0.36 14.57
N SER A 65 -13.00 1.66 14.61
CA SER A 65 -13.80 2.65 15.33
C SER A 65 -15.21 2.80 14.74
N SER A 66 -15.31 2.86 13.41
CA SER A 66 -16.59 3.03 12.71
C SER A 66 -17.47 1.77 12.79
N PHE A 67 -16.89 0.60 12.53
CA PHE A 67 -17.63 -0.65 12.41
C PHE A 67 -17.84 -1.36 13.76
N MET A 68 -16.80 -1.53 14.57
CA MET A 68 -16.95 -2.25 15.84
C MET A 68 -17.51 -1.34 16.95
N GLY A 69 -17.10 -0.08 16.99
CA GLY A 69 -17.56 0.88 18.00
C GLY A 69 -18.88 1.54 17.62
N ASN A 70 -18.84 2.45 16.66
CA ASN A 70 -19.96 3.34 16.34
C ASN A 70 -21.19 2.57 15.86
N ARG A 71 -21.02 1.63 14.93
CA ARG A 71 -22.14 0.87 14.36
C ARG A 71 -22.80 -0.03 15.41
N SER A 72 -22.03 -0.72 16.27
CA SER A 72 -22.62 -1.55 17.33
C SER A 72 -23.52 -0.72 18.24
N LEU A 73 -23.02 0.40 18.77
CA LEU A 73 -23.80 1.28 19.66
C LEU A 73 -25.01 1.90 18.95
N ALA A 74 -24.89 2.23 17.66
CA ALA A 74 -26.01 2.75 16.89
C ALA A 74 -27.11 1.70 16.68
N LEU A 75 -26.75 0.44 16.42
CA LEU A 75 -27.70 -0.66 16.29
C LEU A 75 -28.36 -0.98 17.64
N ASP A 76 -27.62 -0.97 18.74
CA ASP A 76 -28.20 -1.17 20.08
C ASP A 76 -29.22 -0.09 20.43
N ASN A 77 -28.92 1.17 20.09
CA ASN A 77 -29.84 2.29 20.27
C ASN A 77 -31.12 2.11 19.46
N GLU A 78 -31.01 1.61 18.24
CA GLU A 78 -32.13 1.37 17.35
C GLU A 78 -33.00 0.21 17.86
N GLU A 79 -32.39 -0.91 18.25
CA GLU A 79 -33.09 -2.08 18.79
C GLU A 79 -33.84 -1.74 20.08
N ASP A 80 -33.23 -0.95 20.97
CA ASP A 80 -33.88 -0.49 22.20
C ASP A 80 -35.10 0.38 21.92
N LEU A 81 -35.04 1.26 20.90
CA LEU A 81 -36.19 2.06 20.48
C LEU A 81 -37.28 1.21 19.85
N HIS A 82 -36.92 0.19 19.06
CA HIS A 82 -37.89 -0.76 18.51
C HIS A 82 -38.63 -1.50 19.64
N ARG A 83 -37.90 -2.01 20.64
CA ARG A 83 -38.49 -2.66 21.83
C ARG A 83 -39.44 -1.72 22.58
N ASN A 84 -39.06 -0.46 22.75
CA ASN A 84 -39.94 0.54 23.36
C ASN A 84 -41.24 0.72 22.59
N ARG A 85 -41.19 0.75 21.26
CA ARG A 85 -42.40 0.86 20.43
C ARG A 85 -43.34 -0.33 20.65
N LEU A 86 -42.81 -1.55 20.65
CA LEU A 86 -43.60 -2.74 20.91
C LEU A 86 -44.23 -2.71 22.31
N LEU A 87 -43.47 -2.32 23.34
CA LEU A 87 -43.99 -2.15 24.70
C LEU A 87 -45.12 -1.12 24.76
N MET A 88 -44.98 0.01 24.07
CA MET A 88 -46.01 1.05 24.01
C MET A 88 -47.28 0.53 23.33
N ILE A 89 -47.16 -0.26 22.25
CA ILE A 89 -48.31 -0.87 21.57
C ILE A 89 -48.97 -1.89 22.49
N ASP A 90 -48.18 -2.71 23.19
CA ASP A 90 -48.66 -3.71 24.14
C ASP A 90 -49.36 -3.10 25.36
N ALA A 91 -48.95 -1.91 25.80
CA ALA A 91 -49.59 -1.18 26.90
C ALA A 91 -50.98 -0.61 26.53
N LEU A 92 -51.33 -0.51 25.24
CA LEU A 92 -52.65 -0.01 24.83
C LEU A 92 -53.75 -1.01 25.23
N GLU A 93 -54.69 -0.56 26.06
CA GLU A 93 -55.93 -1.27 26.36
C GLU A 93 -56.93 -1.10 25.20
N ALA A 94 -57.51 -2.21 24.76
CA ALA A 94 -58.51 -2.22 23.71
C ALA A 94 -59.90 -2.42 24.32
N GLU A 95 -60.81 -1.49 24.08
CA GLU A 95 -62.19 -1.49 24.59
C GLU A 95 -63.15 -2.27 23.67
N ASN A 96 -62.74 -2.53 22.43
CA ASN A 96 -63.55 -3.23 21.43
C ASN A 96 -62.67 -3.97 20.40
N ASP A 97 -63.30 -4.83 19.60
CA ASP A 97 -62.61 -5.66 18.61
C ASP A 97 -61.86 -4.83 17.55
N VAL A 98 -62.39 -3.67 17.15
CA VAL A 98 -61.72 -2.79 16.18
C VAL A 98 -60.40 -2.25 16.74
N GLN A 99 -60.37 -1.85 18.01
CA GLN A 99 -59.13 -1.40 18.68
C GLN A 99 -58.14 -2.56 18.89
N LYS A 100 -58.64 -3.78 19.14
CA LYS A 100 -57.80 -4.99 19.24
C LYS A 100 -57.13 -5.32 17.90
N ASP A 101 -57.89 -5.24 16.80
CA ASP A 101 -57.37 -5.42 15.45
C ASP A 101 -56.35 -4.32 15.09
N PHE A 102 -56.62 -3.06 15.48
CA PHE A 102 -55.66 -1.97 15.31
C PHE A 102 -54.32 -2.25 16.02
N LYS A 103 -54.36 -2.70 17.28
CA LYS A 103 -53.15 -3.07 18.04
C LYS A 103 -52.37 -4.20 17.35
N GLY A 104 -53.06 -5.24 16.88
CA GLY A 104 -52.45 -6.33 16.12
C GLY A 104 -51.82 -5.86 14.80
N ALA A 105 -52.53 -5.04 14.04
CA ALA A 105 -52.04 -4.47 12.79
C ALA A 105 -50.80 -3.58 13.00
N LEU A 106 -50.81 -2.74 14.05
CA LEU A 106 -49.69 -1.86 14.37
C LEU A 106 -48.46 -2.63 14.86
N THR A 107 -48.66 -3.72 15.61
CA THR A 107 -47.58 -4.64 16.03
C THR A 107 -46.91 -5.29 14.81
N ASN A 108 -47.72 -5.79 13.88
CA ASN A 108 -47.22 -6.38 12.64
C ASN A 108 -46.47 -5.35 11.79
N SER A 109 -47.04 -4.16 11.60
CA SER A 109 -46.39 -3.07 10.85
C SER A 109 -45.03 -2.71 11.47
N THR A 110 -44.97 -2.51 12.79
CA THR A 110 -43.73 -2.16 13.50
C THR A 110 -42.66 -3.26 13.37
N SER A 111 -43.09 -4.53 13.38
CA SER A 111 -42.19 -5.68 13.19
C SER A 111 -41.68 -5.76 11.75
N LEU A 112 -42.52 -5.47 10.76
CA LEU A 112 -42.11 -5.42 9.35
C LEU A 112 -41.11 -4.29 9.10
N ASP A 113 -41.34 -3.09 9.63
CA ASP A 113 -40.40 -1.96 9.56
C ASP A 113 -39.00 -2.37 10.08
N GLN A 114 -38.95 -3.12 11.18
CA GLN A 114 -37.69 -3.62 11.75
C GLN A 114 -37.01 -4.64 10.84
N ILE A 115 -37.78 -5.54 10.25
CA ILE A 115 -37.25 -6.54 9.32
C ILE A 115 -36.68 -5.85 8.07
N GLU A 116 -37.40 -4.89 7.50
CA GLU A 116 -36.94 -4.09 6.37
C GLU A 116 -35.63 -3.34 6.70
N TYR A 117 -35.55 -2.72 7.87
CA TYR A 117 -34.32 -2.07 8.33
C TYR A 117 -33.15 -3.07 8.44
N ARG A 118 -33.38 -4.24 9.06
CA ARG A 118 -32.35 -5.27 9.22
C ARG A 118 -31.88 -5.85 7.89
N ILE A 119 -32.77 -5.98 6.90
CA ILE A 119 -32.40 -6.37 5.54
C ILE A 119 -31.41 -5.36 4.97
N ALA A 120 -31.70 -4.06 5.03
CA ALA A 120 -30.81 -3.02 4.53
C ALA A 120 -29.44 -2.99 5.26
N VAL A 121 -29.45 -3.22 6.58
CA VAL A 121 -28.23 -3.33 7.40
C VAL A 121 -27.38 -4.52 6.94
N ASN A 122 -28.01 -5.67 6.66
CA ASN A 122 -27.34 -6.88 6.19
C ASN A 122 -26.78 -6.72 4.77
N GLU A 123 -27.53 -6.11 3.85
CA GLU A 123 -27.03 -5.80 2.50
C GLU A 123 -25.77 -4.94 2.54
N THR A 124 -25.75 -3.95 3.44
CA THR A 124 -24.56 -3.11 3.65
C THR A 124 -23.38 -3.93 4.20
N LEU A 125 -23.64 -4.86 5.12
CA LEU A 125 -22.61 -5.75 5.67
C LEU A 125 -22.02 -6.66 4.59
N SER A 126 -22.85 -7.20 3.70
CA SER A 126 -22.39 -8.00 2.56
C SER A 126 -21.44 -7.21 1.66
N LYS A 127 -21.81 -5.97 1.29
CA LYS A 127 -20.96 -5.08 0.47
C LYS A 127 -19.61 -4.78 1.13
N ILE A 128 -19.59 -4.56 2.45
CA ILE A 128 -18.34 -4.36 3.21
C ILE A 128 -17.49 -5.63 3.15
N THR A 129 -18.10 -6.81 3.34
CA THR A 129 -17.40 -8.09 3.34
C THR A 129 -16.79 -8.41 1.97
N GLU A 130 -17.51 -8.15 0.88
CA GLU A 130 -17.02 -8.27 -0.50
C GLU A 130 -15.83 -7.34 -0.75
N SER A 131 -15.90 -6.09 -0.25
CA SER A 131 -14.80 -5.13 -0.37
C SER A 131 -13.55 -5.60 0.38
N LEU A 132 -13.70 -6.13 1.59
CA LEU A 132 -12.58 -6.71 2.36
C LEU A 132 -11.97 -7.94 1.68
N SER A 133 -12.80 -8.76 1.02
CA SER A 133 -12.31 -9.87 0.20
C SER A 133 -11.42 -9.38 -0.96
N THR A 134 -11.80 -8.26 -1.58
CA THR A 134 -10.99 -7.61 -2.63
C THR A 134 -9.65 -7.10 -2.10
N VAL A 135 -9.62 -6.51 -0.90
CA VAL A 135 -8.38 -6.12 -0.22
C VAL A 135 -7.48 -7.34 0.03
N ASN A 136 -8.05 -8.46 0.48
CA ASN A 136 -7.31 -9.70 0.69
C ASN A 136 -6.70 -10.25 -0.62
N ALA A 137 -7.40 -10.12 -1.74
CA ALA A 137 -6.87 -10.49 -3.05
C ALA A 137 -5.65 -9.63 -3.42
N LYS A 138 -5.72 -8.30 -3.18
CA LYS A 138 -4.59 -7.39 -3.42
C LYS A 138 -3.39 -7.68 -2.53
N LEU A 139 -3.60 -8.06 -1.27
CA LEU A 139 -2.50 -8.49 -0.39
C LEU A 139 -1.82 -9.77 -0.89
N LYS A 140 -2.58 -10.71 -1.49
CA LYS A 140 -1.98 -11.90 -2.13
C LYS A 140 -1.12 -11.52 -3.32
N GLU A 141 -1.58 -10.60 -4.17
CA GLU A 141 -0.80 -10.09 -5.30
C GLU A 141 0.53 -9.48 -4.83
N ILE A 142 0.50 -8.65 -3.77
CA ILE A 142 1.70 -8.05 -3.17
C ILE A 142 2.68 -9.13 -2.66
N ASN A 143 2.18 -10.15 -1.96
CA ASN A 143 3.03 -11.24 -1.47
C ASN A 143 3.70 -12.02 -2.61
N SER A 144 3.00 -12.24 -3.73
CA SER A 144 3.58 -12.86 -4.91
C SER A 144 4.71 -12.02 -5.52
N LEU A 145 4.53 -10.69 -5.60
CA LEU A 145 5.59 -9.78 -6.07
C LEU A 145 6.83 -9.83 -5.19
N ILE A 146 6.66 -9.89 -3.86
CA ILE A 146 7.78 -10.03 -2.91
C ILE A 146 8.49 -11.37 -3.11
N MET A 147 7.73 -12.45 -3.29
CA MET A 147 8.30 -13.78 -3.52
C MET A 147 9.12 -13.82 -4.82
N GLU A 148 8.60 -13.25 -5.90
CA GLU A 148 9.31 -13.14 -7.19
C GLU A 148 10.58 -12.28 -7.06
N ALA A 149 10.49 -11.14 -6.38
CA ALA A 149 11.65 -10.29 -6.12
C ALA A 149 12.74 -11.02 -5.32
N ASN A 150 12.35 -11.80 -4.31
CA ASN A 150 13.30 -12.60 -3.51
C ASN A 150 13.96 -13.70 -4.34
N GLU A 151 13.21 -14.38 -5.20
CA GLU A 151 13.75 -15.41 -6.10
C GLU A 151 14.78 -14.83 -7.08
N ASN A 152 14.51 -13.65 -7.62
CA ASN A 152 15.46 -12.94 -8.47
C ASN A 152 16.77 -12.61 -7.73
N VAL A 153 16.69 -12.23 -6.44
CA VAL A 153 17.89 -12.01 -5.61
C VAL A 153 18.67 -13.31 -5.43
N VAL A 154 18.00 -14.42 -5.09
CA VAL A 154 18.67 -15.73 -4.92
C VAL A 154 19.33 -16.18 -6.22
N THR A 155 18.62 -16.09 -7.35
CA THR A 155 19.15 -16.47 -8.66
C THR A 155 20.41 -15.65 -9.01
N ASN A 156 20.36 -14.33 -8.82
CA ASN A 156 21.51 -13.47 -9.07
C ASN A 156 22.69 -13.81 -8.13
N VAL A 157 22.43 -14.16 -6.87
CA VAL A 157 23.48 -14.62 -5.94
C VAL A 157 24.12 -15.92 -6.42
N ASP A 158 23.34 -16.89 -6.87
CA ASP A 158 23.84 -18.18 -7.36
C ASP A 158 24.67 -18.04 -8.65
N GLU A 159 24.23 -17.18 -9.57
CA GLU A 159 25.00 -16.81 -10.77
C GLU A 159 26.33 -16.18 -10.38
N MET A 160 26.32 -15.20 -9.47
CA MET A 160 27.54 -14.55 -8.99
C MET A 160 28.50 -15.53 -8.29
N ILE A 161 27.99 -16.47 -7.50
CA ILE A 161 28.82 -17.51 -6.87
C ILE A 161 29.53 -18.34 -7.95
N SER A 162 28.79 -18.75 -8.97
CA SER A 162 29.31 -19.57 -10.07
C SER A 162 30.37 -18.84 -10.90
N GLU A 163 30.09 -17.58 -11.26
CA GLU A 163 31.04 -16.71 -11.97
C GLU A 163 32.31 -16.47 -11.14
N ASN A 164 32.16 -16.17 -9.85
CA ASN A 164 33.28 -15.96 -8.95
C ASN A 164 34.13 -17.23 -8.77
N ALA A 165 33.51 -18.40 -8.71
CA ALA A 165 34.23 -19.68 -8.66
C ALA A 165 35.09 -19.89 -9.92
N ALA A 166 34.52 -19.67 -11.11
CA ALA A 166 35.27 -19.74 -12.36
C ALA A 166 36.44 -18.75 -12.41
N TRP A 167 36.24 -17.54 -11.88
CA TRP A 167 37.31 -16.54 -11.77
C TRP A 167 38.44 -16.99 -10.84
N ILE A 168 38.11 -17.54 -9.68
CA ILE A 168 39.06 -18.11 -8.72
C ILE A 168 39.85 -19.28 -9.33
N ASP A 169 39.17 -20.13 -10.12
CA ASP A 169 39.76 -21.31 -10.77
C ASP A 169 40.62 -20.97 -12.01
N GLY A 170 40.85 -19.69 -12.28
CA GLY A 170 41.85 -19.20 -13.24
C GLY A 170 41.29 -18.54 -14.49
N GLN A 171 39.96 -18.47 -14.67
CA GLN A 171 39.37 -17.76 -15.81
C GLN A 171 39.77 -16.28 -15.84
N LEU A 172 39.81 -15.62 -14.68
CA LEU A 172 40.18 -14.21 -14.58
C LEU A 172 41.63 -13.96 -15.02
N GLU A 173 42.54 -14.88 -14.66
CA GLU A 173 43.95 -14.82 -15.06
C GLU A 173 44.11 -15.03 -16.57
N GLN A 174 43.33 -15.95 -17.16
CA GLN A 174 43.29 -16.14 -18.61
C GLN A 174 42.79 -14.88 -19.33
N MET A 175 41.72 -14.25 -18.83
CA MET A 175 41.18 -13.00 -19.37
C MET A 175 42.22 -11.87 -19.31
N LYS A 176 42.97 -11.76 -18.20
CA LYS A 176 44.05 -10.79 -18.04
C LYS A 176 45.14 -10.99 -19.11
N ASN A 177 45.57 -12.24 -19.33
CA ASN A 177 46.62 -12.55 -20.29
C ASN A 177 46.18 -12.37 -21.76
N ALA A 178 44.88 -12.44 -22.04
CA ALA A 178 44.30 -12.17 -23.36
C ALA A 178 43.93 -10.69 -23.59
N ALA A 179 44.11 -9.82 -22.59
CA ALA A 179 43.73 -8.42 -22.68
C ALA A 179 44.56 -7.66 -23.73
N ASN A 180 43.91 -6.74 -24.44
CA ASN A 180 44.56 -5.86 -25.41
C ASN A 180 43.86 -4.50 -25.45
N SER A 181 44.55 -3.49 -25.99
CA SER A 181 44.10 -2.09 -26.04
C SER A 181 42.70 -1.94 -26.65
N LYS A 182 42.48 -2.55 -27.82
CA LYS A 182 41.21 -2.49 -28.56
C LYS A 182 40.04 -3.08 -27.77
N ASN A 183 40.21 -4.26 -27.16
CA ASN A 183 39.17 -4.88 -26.35
C ASN A 183 38.84 -4.02 -25.12
N ASN A 184 39.86 -3.46 -24.46
CA ASN A 184 39.64 -2.60 -23.30
C ASN A 184 38.89 -1.31 -23.65
N ILE A 185 39.18 -0.70 -24.80
CA ILE A 185 38.43 0.44 -25.33
C ILE A 185 36.96 0.05 -25.56
N GLY A 186 36.71 -1.10 -26.18
CA GLY A 186 35.35 -1.60 -26.40
C GLY A 186 34.57 -1.80 -25.10
N ILE A 187 35.21 -2.40 -24.08
CA ILE A 187 34.61 -2.55 -22.74
C ILE A 187 34.32 -1.18 -22.11
N ALA A 188 35.27 -0.24 -22.16
CA ALA A 188 35.09 1.09 -21.59
C ALA A 188 33.93 1.85 -22.26
N GLN A 189 33.83 1.80 -23.59
CA GLN A 189 32.73 2.41 -24.34
C GLN A 189 31.38 1.74 -24.05
N SER A 190 31.34 0.41 -23.99
CA SER A 190 30.13 -0.34 -23.61
C SER A 190 29.66 0.05 -22.21
N ASN A 191 30.59 0.19 -21.26
CA ASN A 191 30.27 0.65 -19.91
C ASN A 191 29.72 2.08 -19.91
N SER A 192 30.27 3.01 -20.69
CA SER A 192 29.74 4.38 -20.79
C SER A 192 28.27 4.38 -21.24
N LEU A 193 27.95 3.62 -22.30
CA LEU A 193 26.57 3.50 -22.80
C LEU A 193 25.63 2.86 -21.76
N ARG A 194 26.10 1.84 -21.05
CA ARG A 194 25.33 1.20 -19.96
C ARG A 194 25.06 2.18 -18.82
N ILE A 195 26.05 2.99 -18.43
CA ILE A 195 25.93 3.98 -17.36
C ILE A 195 24.88 5.03 -17.73
N GLU A 196 24.90 5.56 -18.96
CA GLU A 196 23.89 6.52 -19.43
C GLU A 196 22.48 5.94 -19.35
N LYS A 197 22.28 4.72 -19.89
CA LYS A 197 20.98 4.04 -19.82
C LYS A 197 20.51 3.84 -18.38
N LEU A 198 21.39 3.37 -17.49
CA LEU A 198 21.04 3.13 -16.09
C LEU A 198 20.75 4.44 -15.34
N ARG A 199 21.43 5.53 -15.70
CA ARG A 199 21.18 6.87 -15.15
C ARG A 199 19.79 7.37 -15.55
N ASP A 200 19.40 7.22 -16.81
CA ASP A 200 18.08 7.64 -17.28
C ASP A 200 16.96 6.85 -16.58
N ILE A 201 17.13 5.53 -16.46
CA ILE A 201 16.19 4.66 -15.72
C ILE A 201 16.10 5.11 -14.25
N SER A 202 17.23 5.38 -13.62
CA SER A 202 17.28 5.75 -12.20
C SER A 202 16.64 7.12 -11.94
N LYS A 203 16.85 8.11 -12.82
CA LYS A 203 16.20 9.42 -12.72
C LYS A 203 14.70 9.35 -12.92
N ALA A 204 14.25 8.61 -13.94
CA ALA A 204 12.83 8.39 -14.16
C ALA A 204 12.17 7.69 -12.96
N HIS A 205 12.90 6.80 -12.27
CA HIS A 205 12.42 6.21 -11.02
C HIS A 205 12.35 7.25 -9.88
N SER A 206 13.35 8.13 -9.75
CA SER A 206 13.32 9.22 -8.76
C SER A 206 12.09 10.11 -8.90
N GLU A 207 11.73 10.48 -10.14
CA GLU A 207 10.54 11.29 -10.45
C GLU A 207 9.26 10.58 -10.03
N LYS A 208 9.12 9.28 -10.37
CA LYS A 208 7.98 8.47 -9.96
C LYS A 208 7.83 8.36 -8.44
N ILE A 209 8.94 8.24 -7.70
CA ILE A 209 8.91 8.20 -6.23
C ILE A 209 8.41 9.54 -5.67
N ALA A 210 8.87 10.67 -6.23
CA ALA A 210 8.43 11.99 -5.80
C ALA A 210 6.92 12.22 -6.04
N GLU A 211 6.41 11.84 -7.23
CA GLU A 211 4.99 11.88 -7.54
C GLU A 211 4.17 10.98 -6.59
N PHE A 212 4.69 9.78 -6.31
CA PHE A 212 4.06 8.84 -5.40
C PHE A 212 3.96 9.39 -3.98
N LEU A 213 5.04 9.97 -3.44
CA LEU A 213 5.07 10.57 -2.10
C LEU A 213 4.03 11.69 -1.96
N SER A 214 3.94 12.59 -2.94
CA SER A 214 2.95 13.67 -2.95
C SER A 214 1.51 13.13 -2.87
N ARG A 215 1.22 12.03 -3.59
CA ARG A 215 -0.08 11.37 -3.49
C ARG A 215 -0.31 10.75 -2.11
N VAL A 216 0.68 10.06 -1.54
CA VAL A 216 0.57 9.46 -0.21
C VAL A 216 0.29 10.53 0.86
N GLU A 217 0.96 11.68 0.81
CA GLU A 217 0.70 12.80 1.73
C GLU A 217 -0.75 13.31 1.63
N SER A 218 -1.28 13.45 0.42
CA SER A 218 -2.69 13.83 0.21
C SER A 218 -3.64 12.77 0.79
N GLU A 219 -3.38 11.49 0.53
CA GLU A 219 -4.16 10.38 1.09
C GLU A 219 -4.12 10.37 2.62
N THR A 220 -2.96 10.63 3.23
CA THR A 220 -2.80 10.73 4.69
C THR A 220 -3.75 11.79 5.28
N SER A 221 -3.80 12.98 4.67
CA SER A 221 -4.69 14.05 5.11
C SER A 221 -6.16 13.63 5.06
N GLU A 222 -6.60 13.01 3.97
CA GLU A 222 -7.98 12.52 3.83
C GLU A 222 -8.33 11.44 4.87
N ILE A 223 -7.40 10.53 5.16
CA ILE A 223 -7.58 9.48 6.17
C ILE A 223 -7.73 10.08 7.57
N LEU A 224 -6.95 11.11 7.90
CA LEU A 224 -7.03 11.81 9.17
C LEU A 224 -8.34 12.58 9.32
N ASP A 225 -8.77 13.29 8.28
CA ASP A 225 -10.05 14.01 8.26
C ASP A 225 -11.24 13.05 8.42
N ASN A 226 -11.22 11.93 7.72
CA ASN A 226 -12.22 10.88 7.91
C ASN A 226 -12.20 10.32 9.35
N GLY A 227 -11.02 10.16 9.94
CA GLY A 227 -10.86 9.76 11.34
C GLY A 227 -11.53 10.73 12.31
N SER A 228 -11.36 12.04 12.09
CA SER A 228 -12.01 13.10 12.88
C SER A 228 -13.53 13.05 12.75
N ASN A 229 -14.05 12.87 11.53
CA ASN A 229 -15.48 12.71 11.27
C ASN A 229 -16.08 11.46 11.96
N ILE A 230 -15.33 10.36 12.01
CA ILE A 230 -15.73 9.12 12.73
C ILE A 230 -15.80 9.38 14.24
N ALA A 231 -14.85 10.13 14.80
CA ALA A 231 -14.86 10.49 16.21
C ALA A 231 -16.06 11.40 16.55
N GLU A 232 -16.39 12.38 15.70
CA GLU A 232 -17.56 13.23 15.90
C GLU A 232 -18.87 12.42 15.84
N ARG A 233 -18.99 11.48 14.90
CA ARG A 233 -20.14 10.56 14.82
C ARG A 233 -20.27 9.73 16.09
N LYS A 234 -19.15 9.26 16.67
CA LYS A 234 -19.16 8.52 17.95
C LYS A 234 -19.82 9.35 19.05
N SER A 235 -19.41 10.60 19.21
CA SER A 235 -19.96 11.50 20.22
C SER A 235 -21.47 11.71 20.04
N ARG A 236 -21.94 11.88 18.81
CA ARG A 236 -23.38 12.01 18.53
C ARG A 236 -24.16 10.74 18.84
N ILE A 237 -23.62 9.57 18.50
CA ILE A 237 -24.26 8.27 18.80
C ILE A 237 -24.33 8.04 20.32
N MET A 238 -23.27 8.39 21.06
CA MET A 238 -23.26 8.33 22.52
C MET A 238 -24.30 9.28 23.12
N ALA A 239 -24.42 10.52 22.63
CA ALA A 239 -25.45 11.45 23.09
C ALA A 239 -26.88 10.94 22.81
N SER A 240 -27.07 10.17 21.73
CA SER A 240 -28.36 9.51 21.47
C SER A 240 -28.68 8.43 22.51
N ARG A 241 -27.69 7.77 23.12
CA ARG A 241 -27.92 6.72 24.13
C ARG A 241 -28.72 7.22 25.32
N GLU A 242 -28.42 8.43 25.79
CA GLU A 242 -29.15 9.05 26.90
C GLU A 242 -30.62 9.30 26.55
N LYS A 243 -30.89 9.72 25.31
CA LYS A 243 -32.25 9.92 24.80
C LYS A 243 -33.01 8.60 24.70
N VAL A 244 -32.34 7.53 24.26
CA VAL A 244 -32.92 6.18 24.23
C VAL A 244 -33.27 5.70 25.64
N ALA A 245 -32.38 5.87 26.62
CA ALA A 245 -32.66 5.51 28.01
C ALA A 245 -33.84 6.31 28.60
N ALA A 246 -33.93 7.60 28.31
CA ALA A 246 -35.08 8.41 28.70
C ALA A 246 -36.39 7.93 28.03
N ASN A 247 -36.33 7.53 26.76
CA ASN A 247 -37.46 6.94 26.06
C ASN A 247 -37.89 5.59 26.67
N GLN A 248 -36.93 4.73 27.02
CA GLN A 248 -37.19 3.46 27.72
C GLN A 248 -37.92 3.70 29.04
N LYS A 249 -37.46 4.65 29.85
CA LYS A 249 -38.12 4.99 31.12
C LYS A 249 -39.57 5.42 30.91
N ARG A 250 -39.82 6.28 29.92
CA ARG A 250 -41.17 6.75 29.58
C ARG A 250 -42.06 5.62 29.08
N ALA A 251 -41.53 4.72 28.26
CA ALA A 251 -42.27 3.55 27.78
C ALA A 251 -42.61 2.60 28.95
N ALA A 252 -41.68 2.39 29.89
CA ALA A 252 -41.91 1.55 31.07
C ALA A 252 -42.98 2.13 32.01
N ASP A 253 -43.10 3.46 32.12
CA ASP A 253 -44.14 4.10 32.93
C ASP A 253 -45.57 3.85 32.39
N LEU A 254 -45.73 3.43 31.12
CA LEU A 254 -47.02 3.04 30.55
C LEU A 254 -47.49 1.64 30.95
N LEU A 255 -46.61 0.84 31.57
CA LEU A 255 -46.93 -0.52 32.03
C LEU A 255 -47.48 -0.55 33.46
N LYS A 256 -47.66 0.62 34.08
CA LYS A 256 -48.21 0.80 35.44
C LYS A 256 -49.69 1.12 35.36
#